data_AF-A0AAP0X596-F1
#
_entry.id   AF-A0AAP0X596-F1
#
_cell.length_a   1.000
_cell.length_b   1.000
_cell.length_c   1.000
_cell.angle_alpha   90.00
_cell.angle_beta   90.00
_cell.angle_gamma   90.00
#
_symmetry.space_group_name_H-M   'P 1'
#
loop_
_entity.id
_entity.type
_entity.pdbx_description
1 polymer ?
#
loop_
_entity_poly.entity_id
_entity_poly.type
_entity_poly.pdbx_seq_one_letter_code
_entity_poly.pdbx_strand_id
1 'polypeptide(L)'
;MAEPRKHQVSLRGASAREITRDALLEKVSQERELRNFTRRAAAAALFIQRVWRRYNLTKKVAEQFQEEWETLVNHHADLLTRTWISSCLLRPFLFFTTHLSTRHHKIRTKDIECMRSCFQILLESINTTDSKKNFCSLATGTLEERRIWLYQAQKLISLCSFILAKCDDSNPWGQDFVVLTSLAMRLAVVLTDMKGWKSIGDDNLSDANIAVKDLVQFMGSRKSGLYICVKRYIYNLDIHFSSQNSVVQTDDIFLITASAITLALRPFHMANSDANYPGSMDLHCAAVQYFLFVLTIPWLAQRLPVVLLPALKHESVLSPCLRALVILKEKILMEMSEMDESKIPCPKVMSQPGWALANVICLATGE
;
A
#
# COMPACT_ATOMS: atom_id res chain seq x y z
N MET A 1 2.46 61.74 -82.17
CA MET A 1 3.79 62.05 -81.61
C MET A 1 3.64 62.02 -80.09
N ALA A 2 3.91 60.88 -79.44
CA ALA A 2 5.20 60.46 -78.90
C ALA A 2 5.52 61.14 -77.54
N GLU A 3 5.14 60.47 -76.44
CA GLU A 3 5.69 60.71 -75.10
C GLU A 3 7.19 60.40 -75.05
N PRO A 4 8.03 61.17 -74.33
CA PRO A 4 9.33 60.71 -73.89
C PRO A 4 9.31 60.34 -72.40
N ARG A 5 9.62 59.07 -72.19
CA ARG A 5 9.78 58.31 -70.94
C ARG A 5 10.73 58.97 -69.93
N LYS A 6 10.25 59.22 -68.71
CA LYS A 6 11.13 59.34 -67.53
C LYS A 6 11.65 57.94 -67.18
N HIS A 7 12.92 57.69 -67.49
CA HIS A 7 13.64 56.50 -67.04
C HIS A 7 13.90 56.60 -65.55
N GLN A 8 13.06 55.95 -64.74
CA GLN A 8 13.36 55.68 -63.34
C GLN A 8 14.11 54.33 -63.30
N VAL A 9 15.43 54.42 -63.23
CA VAL A 9 16.31 53.25 -63.13
C VAL A 9 16.16 52.67 -61.72
N SER A 10 15.41 51.58 -61.60
CA SER A 10 15.39 50.77 -60.38
C SER A 10 16.71 49.99 -60.30
N LEU A 11 17.61 50.40 -59.39
CA LEU A 11 18.87 49.71 -59.10
C LEU A 11 18.73 48.57 -58.08
N ARG A 12 17.52 48.05 -57.84
CA ARG A 12 17.32 46.78 -57.12
C ARG A 12 16.25 45.93 -57.80
N GLY A 13 16.57 44.66 -58.01
CA GLY A 13 15.74 43.68 -58.71
C GLY A 13 14.32 43.58 -58.15
N ALA A 14 13.34 43.56 -59.05
CA ALA A 14 11.91 43.62 -58.79
C ALA A 14 11.29 42.28 -58.29
N SER A 15 11.85 41.64 -57.26
CA SER A 15 11.24 40.40 -56.72
C SER A 15 11.27 40.20 -55.21
N ALA A 16 11.76 41.15 -54.40
CA ALA A 16 11.67 41.05 -52.94
C ALA A 16 10.75 42.15 -52.38
N ARG A 17 9.55 41.78 -51.90
CA ARG A 17 8.72 42.66 -51.05
C ARG A 17 9.54 43.05 -49.82
N GLU A 18 9.66 44.36 -49.54
CA GLU A 18 10.30 44.83 -48.30
C GLU A 18 9.51 44.29 -47.10
N ILE A 19 10.15 43.41 -46.34
CA ILE A 19 9.54 42.81 -45.15
C ILE A 19 9.50 43.90 -44.07
N THR A 20 8.31 44.21 -43.56
CA THR A 20 8.17 45.18 -42.47
C THR A 20 8.88 44.66 -41.22
N ARG A 21 9.43 45.58 -40.42
CA ARG A 21 10.13 45.26 -39.17
C ARG A 21 9.31 44.34 -38.26
N ASP A 22 8.00 44.60 -38.16
CA ASP A 22 7.10 43.83 -37.30
C ASP A 22 6.90 42.39 -37.81
N ALA A 23 6.81 42.19 -39.12
CA ALA A 23 6.75 40.86 -39.71
C ALA A 23 8.06 40.06 -39.51
N LEU A 24 9.22 40.72 -39.49
CA LEU A 24 10.48 40.08 -39.13
C LEU A 24 10.52 39.68 -37.65
N LEU A 25 10.03 40.55 -36.76
CA LEU A 25 9.98 40.26 -35.32
C LEU A 25 9.04 39.10 -34.99
N GLU A 26 7.87 39.04 -35.63
CA GLU A 26 6.92 37.93 -35.49
C GLU A 26 7.50 36.61 -36.02
N LYS A 27 8.20 36.65 -37.16
CA LYS A 27 8.90 35.45 -37.65
C LYS A 27 9.97 34.96 -36.67
N VAL A 28 10.73 35.87 -36.06
CA VAL A 28 11.73 35.52 -35.05
C VAL A 28 11.08 34.99 -33.76
N SER A 29 9.94 35.53 -33.33
CA SER A 29 9.22 35.00 -32.17
C SER A 29 8.70 33.59 -32.43
N GLN A 30 8.07 33.35 -33.60
CA GLN A 30 7.62 32.02 -34.01
C GLN A 30 8.78 31.02 -34.10
N GLU A 31 9.95 31.41 -34.65
CA GLU A 31 11.13 30.55 -34.66
C GLU A 31 11.66 30.25 -33.26
N ARG A 32 11.64 31.22 -32.34
CA ARG A 32 12.05 31.02 -30.95
C ARG A 32 11.08 30.07 -30.23
N GLU A 33 9.79 30.23 -30.44
CA GLU A 33 8.76 29.34 -29.89
C GLU A 33 8.92 27.92 -30.41
N LEU A 34 9.12 27.75 -31.73
CA LEU A 34 9.38 26.45 -32.33
C LEU A 34 10.64 25.80 -31.76
N ARG A 35 11.76 26.54 -31.66
CA ARG A 35 13.00 26.03 -31.05
C ARG A 35 12.79 25.63 -29.59
N ASN A 36 12.05 26.44 -28.82
CA ASN A 36 11.74 26.13 -27.43
C ASN A 36 10.86 24.88 -27.32
N PHE A 37 9.82 24.77 -28.14
CA PHE A 37 8.98 23.59 -28.23
C PHE A 37 9.78 22.34 -28.58
N THR A 38 10.60 22.39 -29.63
CA THR A 38 11.45 21.26 -30.06
C THR A 38 12.43 20.83 -28.97
N ARG A 39 13.04 21.78 -28.24
CA ARG A 39 13.90 21.44 -27.09
C ARG A 39 13.13 20.74 -25.98
N ARG A 40 11.93 21.25 -25.62
CA ARG A 40 11.07 20.63 -24.60
C ARG A 40 10.59 19.24 -25.03
N ALA A 41 10.19 19.09 -26.29
CA ALA A 41 9.77 17.82 -26.87
C ALA A 41 10.91 16.80 -26.88
N ALA A 42 12.12 17.21 -27.28
CA ALA A 42 13.30 16.34 -27.25
C ALA A 42 13.68 15.92 -25.82
N ALA A 43 13.65 16.85 -24.86
CA ALA A 43 13.89 16.54 -23.45
C ALA A 43 12.84 15.57 -22.89
N ALA A 44 11.56 15.78 -23.20
CA ALA A 44 10.48 14.87 -22.82
C ALA A 44 10.64 13.48 -23.45
N ALA A 45 11.02 13.40 -24.73
CA ALA A 45 11.28 12.13 -25.41
C ALA A 45 12.43 11.36 -24.75
N LEU A 46 13.54 12.04 -24.45
CA LEU A 46 14.68 11.43 -23.73
C LEU A 46 14.29 10.94 -22.33
N PHE A 47 13.46 11.71 -21.63
CA PHE A 47 12.93 11.33 -20.33
C PHE A 47 12.06 10.06 -20.43
N ILE A 48 11.10 10.03 -21.36
CA ILE A 48 10.22 8.87 -21.60
C ILE A 48 11.06 7.64 -21.95
N GLN A 49 12.04 7.77 -22.86
CA GLN A 49 12.93 6.68 -23.23
C GLN A 49 13.73 6.14 -22.03
N ARG A 50 14.26 7.03 -21.17
CA ARG A 50 15.00 6.64 -19.97
C ARG A 50 14.12 5.86 -18.99
N VAL A 51 12.91 6.36 -18.74
CA VAL A 51 11.94 5.70 -17.86
C VAL A 51 11.56 4.33 -18.42
N TRP A 52 11.26 4.25 -19.72
CA TRP A 52 10.89 3.00 -20.40
C TRP A 52 12.01 1.96 -20.40
N ARG A 53 13.25 2.36 -20.71
CA ARG A 53 14.41 1.46 -20.69
C ARG A 53 14.68 0.91 -19.29
N ARG A 54 14.64 1.78 -18.27
CA ARG A 54 14.81 1.38 -16.86
C ARG A 54 13.70 0.41 -16.45
N TYR A 55 12.47 0.71 -16.79
CA TYR A 55 11.32 -0.15 -16.53
C TYR A 55 11.53 -1.55 -17.14
N ASN A 56 11.86 -1.60 -18.43
CA ASN A 56 12.01 -2.86 -19.15
C ASN A 56 13.15 -3.72 -18.59
N LEU A 57 14.29 -3.11 -18.28
CA LEU A 57 15.42 -3.81 -17.66
C LEU A 57 15.06 -4.32 -16.26
N THR A 58 14.41 -3.50 -15.43
CA THR A 58 14.00 -3.91 -14.08
C THR A 58 13.02 -5.07 -14.13
N LYS A 59 12.07 -5.02 -15.06
CA LYS A 59 11.10 -6.09 -15.28
C LYS A 59 11.79 -7.41 -15.66
N LYS A 60 12.73 -7.38 -16.60
CA LYS A 60 13.51 -8.57 -17.01
C LYS A 60 14.29 -9.18 -15.85
N VAL A 61 14.97 -8.36 -15.06
CA VAL A 61 15.70 -8.82 -13.87
C VAL A 61 14.75 -9.42 -12.83
N ALA A 62 13.58 -8.82 -12.63
CA ALA A 62 12.59 -9.35 -11.71
C ALA A 62 12.02 -10.71 -12.17
N GLU A 63 11.77 -10.87 -13.47
CA GLU A 63 11.34 -12.16 -14.05
C GLU A 63 12.44 -13.23 -13.90
N GLN A 64 13.71 -12.88 -14.14
CA GLN A 64 14.84 -13.79 -13.92
C GLN A 64 14.96 -14.21 -12.44
N PHE A 65 14.86 -13.26 -11.51
CA PHE A 65 14.89 -13.59 -10.08
C PHE A 65 13.71 -14.42 -9.63
N GLN A 66 12.53 -14.28 -10.25
CA GLN A 66 11.38 -15.15 -9.96
C GLN A 66 11.68 -16.59 -10.35
N GLU A 67 12.23 -16.83 -11.55
CA GLU A 67 12.60 -18.17 -12.02
C GLU A 67 13.69 -18.80 -11.15
N GLU A 68 14.77 -18.05 -10.86
CA GLU A 68 15.85 -18.52 -9.96
C GLU A 68 15.30 -18.85 -8.57
N TRP A 69 14.42 -18.01 -8.03
CA TRP A 69 13.80 -18.21 -6.73
C TRP A 69 12.88 -19.44 -6.69
N GLU A 70 12.07 -19.67 -7.72
CA GLU A 70 11.21 -20.86 -7.82
C GLU A 70 12.05 -22.15 -7.85
N THR A 71 13.14 -22.17 -8.62
CA THR A 71 14.05 -23.32 -8.63
C THR A 71 14.69 -23.55 -7.27
N LEU A 72 15.11 -22.47 -6.60
CA LEU A 72 15.72 -22.50 -5.29
C LEU A 72 14.74 -23.10 -4.25
N VAL A 73 13.55 -22.52 -4.11
CA VAL A 73 12.54 -22.96 -3.12
C VAL A 73 12.15 -24.43 -3.26
N ASN A 74 12.08 -24.97 -4.48
CA ASN A 74 11.70 -26.36 -4.73
C ASN A 74 12.73 -27.41 -4.25
N HIS A 75 13.97 -27.02 -3.91
CA HIS A 75 15.06 -27.95 -3.54
C HIS A 75 15.49 -27.91 -2.06
N HIS A 76 14.76 -27.23 -1.17
CA HIS A 76 15.29 -26.80 0.14
C HIS A 76 14.65 -27.38 1.42
N ALA A 77 14.45 -28.70 1.47
CA ALA A 77 13.87 -29.35 2.65
C ALA A 77 14.70 -29.20 3.96
N ASP A 78 16.03 -29.06 3.91
CA ASP A 78 16.86 -29.33 5.11
C ASP A 78 17.73 -28.15 5.65
N LEU A 79 17.76 -26.98 5.00
CA LEU A 79 18.72 -25.90 5.34
C LEU A 79 18.08 -24.51 5.62
N LEU A 80 16.83 -24.49 6.07
CA LEU A 80 16.10 -23.27 6.41
C LEU A 80 16.65 -22.58 7.67
N THR A 81 17.72 -21.79 7.52
CA THR A 81 18.23 -20.89 8.57
C THR A 81 17.61 -19.50 8.45
N ARG A 82 17.57 -18.75 9.55
CA ARG A 82 17.02 -17.37 9.59
C ARG A 82 17.70 -16.42 8.60
N THR A 83 19.02 -16.57 8.41
CA THR A 83 19.82 -15.76 7.47
C THR A 83 19.52 -16.13 6.02
N TRP A 84 19.32 -17.41 5.74
CA TRP A 84 18.86 -17.90 4.44
C TRP A 84 17.45 -17.40 4.12
N ILE A 85 16.52 -17.44 5.08
CA ILE A 85 15.16 -16.90 4.90
C ILE A 85 15.23 -15.40 4.58
N SER A 86 16.04 -14.64 5.31
CA SER A 86 16.18 -13.21 5.03
C SER A 86 16.83 -12.93 3.67
N SER A 87 17.92 -13.63 3.33
CA SER A 87 18.79 -13.26 2.20
C SER A 87 18.41 -13.94 0.88
N CYS A 88 18.00 -15.20 0.93
CA CYS A 88 17.73 -16.03 -0.24
C CYS A 88 16.22 -16.15 -0.52
N LEU A 89 15.38 -16.23 0.52
CA LEU A 89 13.93 -16.27 0.36
C LEU A 89 13.35 -14.85 0.20
N LEU A 90 13.46 -14.01 1.23
CA LEU A 90 12.72 -12.74 1.32
C LEU A 90 13.28 -11.65 0.41
N ARG A 91 14.59 -11.47 0.33
CA ARG A 91 15.16 -10.34 -0.44
C ARG A 91 14.85 -10.42 -1.94
N PRO A 92 15.04 -11.57 -2.64
CA PRO A 92 14.62 -11.70 -4.03
C PRO A 92 13.10 -11.63 -4.18
N PHE A 93 12.36 -12.30 -3.28
CA PHE A 93 10.89 -12.28 -3.25
C PHE A 93 10.31 -10.86 -3.19
N LEU A 94 10.75 -10.07 -2.22
CA LEU A 94 10.30 -8.69 -2.06
C LEU A 94 10.67 -7.83 -3.26
N PHE A 95 11.80 -8.11 -3.92
CA PHE A 95 12.19 -7.39 -5.12
C PHE A 95 11.23 -7.68 -6.29
N PHE A 96 11.06 -8.95 -6.68
CA PHE A 96 10.25 -9.26 -7.85
C PHE A 96 8.76 -9.00 -7.59
N THR A 97 8.22 -9.29 -6.40
CA THR A 97 6.80 -8.99 -6.08
C THR A 97 6.52 -7.49 -6.11
N THR A 98 7.45 -6.66 -5.63
CA THR A 98 7.33 -5.19 -5.72
C THR A 98 7.23 -4.72 -7.16
N HIS A 99 8.07 -5.28 -8.03
CA HIS A 99 8.22 -4.82 -9.41
C HIS A 99 7.19 -5.41 -10.37
N LEU A 100 6.80 -6.68 -10.19
CA LEU A 100 5.90 -7.41 -11.08
C LEU A 100 4.44 -7.27 -10.66
N SER A 101 4.14 -7.20 -9.37
CA SER A 101 2.75 -7.23 -8.89
C SER A 101 2.28 -5.89 -8.31
N THR A 102 3.01 -5.36 -7.32
CA THR A 102 2.55 -4.18 -6.56
C THR A 102 2.58 -2.90 -7.40
N ARG A 103 3.66 -2.66 -8.17
CA ARG A 103 3.76 -1.50 -9.06
C ARG A 103 2.82 -1.54 -10.26
N HIS A 104 2.43 -2.73 -10.70
CA HIS A 104 1.50 -2.90 -11.83
C HIS A 104 0.05 -3.01 -11.37
N HIS A 105 -0.20 -2.99 -10.06
CA HIS A 105 -1.51 -3.23 -9.45
C HIS A 105 -2.23 -4.47 -10.00
N LYS A 106 -1.47 -5.48 -10.45
CA LYS A 106 -1.97 -6.70 -11.09
C LYS A 106 -1.18 -7.89 -10.57
N ILE A 107 -1.89 -8.85 -9.99
CA ILE A 107 -1.31 -10.10 -9.49
C ILE A 107 -1.51 -11.15 -10.60
N ARG A 108 -0.44 -11.80 -11.03
CA ARG A 108 -0.50 -12.92 -12.00
C ARG A 108 -0.63 -14.25 -11.25
N THR A 109 -1.07 -15.31 -11.91
CA THR A 109 -1.19 -16.65 -11.31
C THR A 109 0.14 -17.16 -10.74
N LYS A 110 1.24 -17.01 -11.48
CA LYS A 110 2.60 -17.34 -10.98
C LYS A 110 2.97 -16.58 -9.70
N ASP A 111 2.52 -15.33 -9.59
CA ASP A 111 2.79 -14.52 -8.40
C ASP A 111 2.03 -15.06 -7.18
N ILE A 112 0.81 -15.59 -7.39
CA ILE A 112 -0.01 -16.20 -6.32
C ILE A 112 0.71 -17.41 -5.73
N GLU A 113 1.24 -18.29 -6.58
CA GLU A 113 1.99 -19.47 -6.14
C GLU A 113 3.26 -19.09 -5.38
N CYS A 114 4.05 -18.15 -5.92
CA CYS A 114 5.24 -17.63 -5.23
C CYS A 114 4.91 -17.03 -3.86
N MET A 115 3.86 -16.19 -3.78
CA MET A 115 3.43 -15.58 -2.53
C MET A 115 2.94 -16.62 -1.53
N ARG A 116 2.18 -17.62 -1.99
CA ARG A 116 1.69 -18.73 -1.16
C ARG A 116 2.84 -19.51 -0.56
N SER A 117 3.79 -19.97 -1.39
CA SER A 117 4.96 -20.73 -0.93
C SER A 117 5.81 -19.91 0.04
N CYS A 118 6.04 -18.63 -0.26
CA CYS A 118 6.79 -17.75 0.63
C CYS A 118 6.10 -17.59 1.99
N PHE A 119 4.79 -17.33 2.03
CA PHE A 119 4.06 -17.16 3.28
C PHE A 119 3.97 -18.45 4.10
N GLN A 120 3.83 -19.61 3.45
CA GLN A 120 3.86 -20.91 4.13
C GLN A 120 5.21 -21.15 4.81
N ILE A 121 6.32 -20.97 4.09
CA ILE A 121 7.68 -21.14 4.65
C ILE A 121 7.92 -20.18 5.82
N LEU A 122 7.45 -18.93 5.72
CA LEU A 122 7.58 -17.95 6.80
C LEU A 122 6.74 -18.33 8.02
N LEU A 123 5.48 -18.74 7.83
CA LEU A 123 4.61 -19.18 8.92
C LEU A 123 5.18 -20.43 9.61
N GLU A 124 5.73 -21.37 8.84
CA GLU A 124 6.42 -22.55 9.39
C GLU A 124 7.66 -22.13 10.19
N SER A 125 8.49 -21.24 9.64
CA SER A 125 9.67 -20.70 10.32
C SER A 125 9.32 -20.02 11.64
N ILE A 126 8.29 -19.17 11.69
CA ILE A 126 7.90 -18.47 12.93
C ILE A 126 7.34 -19.46 13.97
N ASN A 127 6.76 -20.57 13.52
CA ASN A 127 6.26 -21.65 14.37
C ASN A 127 7.36 -22.61 14.86
N THR A 128 8.62 -22.45 14.44
CA THR A 128 9.73 -23.25 14.98
C THR A 128 10.22 -22.70 16.32
N THR A 129 10.56 -23.59 17.24
CA THR A 129 11.20 -23.24 18.53
C THR A 129 12.69 -22.98 18.39
N ASP A 130 13.34 -23.52 17.35
CA ASP A 130 14.75 -23.30 17.06
C ASP A 130 15.00 -21.86 16.59
N SER A 131 15.68 -21.07 17.43
CA SER A 131 16.02 -19.69 17.14
C SER A 131 16.89 -19.53 15.88
N LYS A 132 17.65 -20.55 15.48
CA LYS A 132 18.45 -20.51 14.23
C LYS A 132 17.60 -20.62 12.97
N LYS A 133 16.40 -21.20 13.06
CA LYS A 133 15.46 -21.38 11.95
C LYS A 133 14.33 -20.36 11.97
N ASN A 134 14.04 -19.77 13.13
CA ASN A 134 12.97 -18.79 13.29
C ASN A 134 13.35 -17.41 12.73
N PHE A 135 12.59 -16.93 11.74
CA PHE A 135 12.78 -15.61 11.14
C PHE A 135 12.67 -14.46 12.16
N CYS A 136 11.76 -14.57 13.13
CA CYS A 136 11.56 -13.53 14.14
C CYS A 136 12.71 -13.42 15.14
N SER A 137 13.63 -14.38 15.21
CA SER A 137 14.83 -14.24 16.04
C SER A 137 15.82 -13.20 15.50
N LEU A 138 15.69 -12.77 14.24
CA LEU A 138 16.44 -11.63 13.71
C LEU A 138 16.01 -10.31 14.38
N ALA A 139 14.77 -10.22 14.87
CA ALA A 139 14.25 -9.05 15.58
C ALA A 139 14.91 -8.83 16.94
N THR A 140 15.51 -9.88 17.53
CA THR A 140 16.21 -9.81 18.82
C THR A 140 17.74 -9.93 18.66
N GLY A 141 18.22 -10.08 17.43
CA GLY A 141 19.63 -10.30 17.11
C GLY A 141 20.50 -9.03 17.17
N THR A 142 21.53 -8.97 16.33
CA THR A 142 22.39 -7.79 16.22
C THR A 142 21.63 -6.57 15.68
N LEU A 143 22.15 -5.37 15.88
CA LEU A 143 21.52 -4.14 15.36
C LEU A 143 21.31 -4.16 13.83
N GLU A 144 22.18 -4.82 13.08
CA GLU A 144 22.01 -5.03 11.64
C GLU A 144 20.88 -6.00 11.33
N GLU A 145 20.84 -7.15 12.03
CA GLU A 145 19.76 -8.14 11.90
C GLU A 145 18.39 -7.52 12.22
N ARG A 146 18.31 -6.70 13.27
CA ARG A 146 17.08 -5.97 13.65
C ARG A 146 16.59 -5.03 12.55
N ARG A 147 17.51 -4.27 11.94
CA ARG A 147 17.18 -3.35 10.83
C ARG A 147 16.73 -4.11 9.58
N ILE A 148 17.40 -5.21 9.26
CA ILE A 148 17.05 -6.07 8.12
C ILE A 148 15.64 -6.66 8.34
N TRP A 149 15.40 -7.22 9.53
CA TRP A 149 14.11 -7.79 9.89
C TRP A 149 13.01 -6.74 9.82
N LEU A 150 13.21 -5.56 10.43
CA LEU A 150 12.20 -4.50 10.43
C LEU A 150 11.86 -4.06 9.01
N TYR A 151 12.86 -3.85 8.15
CA TYR A 151 12.62 -3.48 6.76
C TYR A 151 11.83 -4.57 6.01
N GLN A 152 12.21 -5.83 6.17
CA GLN A 152 11.54 -6.97 5.53
C GLN A 152 10.11 -7.13 6.05
N ALA A 153 9.89 -7.05 7.36
CA ALA A 153 8.58 -7.13 7.99
C ALA A 153 7.66 -5.98 7.53
N GLN A 154 8.16 -4.75 7.46
CA GLN A 154 7.39 -3.60 6.93
C GLN A 154 6.96 -3.83 5.49
N LYS A 155 7.84 -4.37 4.63
CA LYS A 155 7.51 -4.70 3.24
C LYS A 155 6.51 -5.85 3.14
N LEU A 156 6.63 -6.87 3.98
CA LEU A 156 5.67 -7.97 4.07
C LEU A 156 4.28 -7.45 4.49
N ILE A 157 4.20 -6.57 5.49
CA ILE A 157 2.93 -5.95 5.91
C ILE A 157 2.30 -5.13 4.78
N SER A 158 3.09 -4.33 4.06
CA SER A 158 2.59 -3.59 2.88
C SER A 158 2.11 -4.53 1.77
N LEU A 159 2.80 -5.65 1.54
CA LEU A 159 2.38 -6.67 0.58
C LEU A 159 1.08 -7.36 1.00
N CYS A 160 0.96 -7.76 2.27
CA CYS A 160 -0.26 -8.35 2.83
C CYS A 160 -1.45 -7.39 2.73
N SER A 161 -1.22 -6.10 3.02
CA SER A 161 -2.24 -5.05 2.86
C SER A 161 -2.65 -4.90 1.39
N PHE A 162 -1.69 -4.92 0.46
CA PHE A 162 -1.98 -4.85 -0.97
C PHE A 162 -2.81 -6.05 -1.46
N ILE A 163 -2.53 -7.26 -0.98
CA ILE A 163 -3.31 -8.47 -1.28
C ILE A 163 -4.73 -8.32 -0.75
N LEU A 164 -4.90 -7.87 0.50
CA LEU A 164 -6.21 -7.60 1.12
C LEU A 164 -7.05 -6.63 0.27
N ALA A 165 -6.44 -5.54 -0.21
CA ALA A 165 -7.12 -4.54 -1.04
C ALA A 165 -7.57 -5.06 -2.42
N LYS A 166 -7.09 -6.24 -2.83
CA LYS A 166 -7.40 -6.90 -4.09
C LYS A 166 -8.32 -8.11 -3.93
N CYS A 167 -8.67 -8.45 -2.69
CA CYS A 167 -9.64 -9.49 -2.38
C CYS A 167 -11.03 -8.98 -2.78
N ASP A 168 -11.46 -9.41 -3.97
CA ASP A 168 -12.78 -9.15 -4.56
C ASP A 168 -13.23 -10.46 -5.24
N ASP A 169 -14.49 -10.83 -5.01
CA ASP A 169 -15.14 -12.05 -5.49
C ASP A 169 -15.44 -12.01 -7.01
N SER A 170 -15.20 -10.87 -7.66
CA SER A 170 -15.36 -10.72 -9.12
C SER A 170 -14.24 -11.36 -9.96
N ASN A 171 -13.21 -11.95 -9.33
CA ASN A 171 -12.11 -12.60 -10.06
C ASN A 171 -12.40 -14.08 -10.38
N PRO A 172 -12.07 -14.57 -11.60
CA PRO A 172 -12.16 -15.99 -11.96
C PRO A 172 -11.20 -16.91 -11.18
N TRP A 173 -10.39 -16.36 -10.27
CA TRP A 173 -9.42 -17.04 -9.41
C TRP A 173 -9.84 -17.03 -7.93
N GLY A 174 -11.12 -16.79 -7.65
CA GLY A 174 -11.65 -16.46 -6.31
C GLY A 174 -11.15 -17.36 -5.17
N GLN A 175 -11.14 -18.69 -5.36
CA GLN A 175 -10.72 -19.61 -4.30
C GLN A 175 -9.22 -19.50 -3.97
N ASP A 176 -8.34 -19.55 -4.98
CA ASP A 176 -6.89 -19.46 -4.75
C ASP A 176 -6.46 -18.12 -4.17
N PHE A 177 -7.17 -17.05 -4.54
CA PHE A 177 -6.91 -15.71 -4.05
C PHE A 177 -7.40 -15.51 -2.62
N VAL A 178 -8.56 -16.06 -2.25
CA VAL A 178 -9.05 -16.06 -0.87
C VAL A 178 -8.10 -16.82 0.04
N VAL A 179 -7.62 -17.99 -0.36
CA VAL A 179 -6.61 -18.75 0.39
C VAL A 179 -5.29 -17.97 0.53
N LEU A 180 -4.83 -17.32 -0.54
CA LEU A 180 -3.65 -16.45 -0.45
C LEU A 180 -3.87 -15.29 0.53
N THR A 181 -5.04 -14.67 0.49
CA THR A 181 -5.39 -13.55 1.36
C THR A 181 -5.49 -13.99 2.81
N SER A 182 -6.06 -15.17 3.09
CA SER A 182 -6.13 -15.72 4.44
C SER A 182 -4.74 -16.04 4.99
N LEU A 183 -3.84 -16.60 4.17
CA LEU A 183 -2.43 -16.80 4.53
C LEU A 183 -1.70 -15.47 4.80
N ALA A 184 -1.89 -14.47 3.94
CA ALA A 184 -1.29 -13.15 4.10
C ALA A 184 -1.75 -12.48 5.41
N MET A 185 -3.05 -12.57 5.72
CA MET A 185 -3.60 -12.04 6.95
C MET A 185 -3.09 -12.78 8.20
N ARG A 186 -3.01 -14.12 8.16
CA ARG A 186 -2.38 -14.91 9.24
C ARG A 186 -0.94 -14.49 9.48
N LEU A 187 -0.15 -14.33 8.41
CA LEU A 187 1.24 -13.89 8.51
C LEU A 187 1.35 -12.49 9.13
N ALA A 188 0.52 -11.54 8.68
CA ALA A 188 0.51 -10.18 9.21
C ALA A 188 0.15 -10.14 10.71
N VAL A 189 -0.82 -10.95 11.14
CA VAL A 189 -1.19 -11.08 12.57
C VAL A 189 -0.04 -11.68 13.37
N VAL A 190 0.57 -12.78 12.91
CA VAL A 190 1.68 -13.43 13.63
C VAL A 190 2.91 -12.52 13.72
N LEU A 191 3.24 -11.75 12.67
CA LEU A 191 4.35 -10.79 12.71
C LEU A 191 4.12 -9.64 13.69
N THR A 192 2.86 -9.34 14.04
CA THR A 192 2.49 -8.25 14.94
C THR A 192 2.06 -8.74 16.33
N ASP A 193 2.23 -10.04 16.58
CA ASP A 193 1.95 -10.69 17.85
C ASP A 193 3.17 -11.42 18.40
N MET A 194 3.80 -10.81 19.40
CA MET A 194 4.94 -11.40 20.11
C MET A 194 4.59 -12.77 20.71
N LYS A 195 3.33 -13.00 21.13
CA LYS A 195 2.91 -14.29 21.70
C LYS A 195 2.92 -15.41 20.65
N GLY A 196 2.89 -15.06 19.36
CA GLY A 196 3.00 -16.01 18.26
C GLY A 196 4.43 -16.48 17.97
N TRP A 197 5.45 -15.84 18.54
CA TRP A 197 6.85 -16.13 18.24
C TRP A 197 7.39 -17.16 19.22
N LYS A 198 7.47 -18.43 18.80
CA LYS A 198 7.83 -19.55 19.68
C LYS A 198 9.31 -19.61 20.08
N SER A 199 10.19 -18.87 19.41
CA SER A 199 11.64 -18.90 19.69
C SER A 199 12.11 -17.85 20.70
N ILE A 200 11.21 -17.06 21.29
CA ILE A 200 11.58 -16.01 22.24
C ILE A 200 11.63 -16.60 23.65
N GLY A 201 12.78 -16.46 24.31
CA GLY A 201 12.93 -16.68 25.75
C GLY A 201 12.84 -15.36 26.53
N ASP A 202 12.71 -15.46 27.86
CA ASP A 202 12.50 -14.31 28.76
C ASP A 202 13.58 -13.21 28.59
N ASP A 203 14.83 -13.59 28.31
CA ASP A 203 15.95 -12.66 28.14
C ASP A 203 15.79 -11.69 26.95
N ASN A 204 15.06 -12.09 25.90
CA ASN A 204 14.92 -11.32 24.65
C ASN A 204 13.54 -10.66 24.51
N LEU A 205 12.71 -10.74 25.55
CA LEU A 205 11.31 -10.30 25.52
C LEU A 205 11.19 -8.79 25.31
N SER A 206 12.09 -8.00 25.93
CA SER A 206 12.12 -6.55 25.75
C SER A 206 12.40 -6.15 24.30
N ASP A 207 13.41 -6.74 23.69
CA ASP A 207 13.80 -6.43 22.31
C ASP A 207 12.73 -6.83 21.30
N ALA A 208 12.09 -7.98 21.52
CA ALA A 208 10.96 -8.41 20.70
C ALA A 208 9.76 -7.46 20.84
N ASN A 209 9.46 -7.02 22.06
CA ASN A 209 8.38 -6.07 22.30
C ASN A 209 8.64 -4.73 21.56
N ILE A 210 9.87 -4.23 21.59
CA ILE A 210 10.27 -3.03 20.83
C ILE A 210 10.08 -3.26 19.33
N ALA A 211 10.53 -4.39 18.79
CA ALA A 211 10.42 -4.71 17.37
C ALA A 211 8.94 -4.78 16.90
N VAL A 212 8.06 -5.36 17.71
CA VAL A 212 6.62 -5.39 17.42
C VAL A 212 6.02 -3.99 17.50
N LYS A 213 6.39 -3.17 18.50
CA LYS A 213 5.91 -1.78 18.61
C LYS A 213 6.31 -0.94 17.40
N ASP A 214 7.55 -1.05 16.94
CA ASP A 214 8.04 -0.35 15.74
C ASP A 214 7.22 -0.76 14.50
N LEU A 215 6.89 -2.04 14.37
CA LEU A 215 6.08 -2.55 13.27
C LEU A 215 4.63 -2.06 13.34
N VAL A 216 4.02 -2.06 14.52
CA VAL A 216 2.66 -1.55 14.73
C VAL A 216 2.60 -0.03 14.55
N GLN A 217 3.66 0.71 14.90
CA GLN A 217 3.76 2.14 14.62
C GLN A 217 3.82 2.40 13.11
N PHE A 218 4.60 1.60 12.38
CA PHE A 218 4.62 1.64 10.92
C PHE A 218 3.22 1.39 10.34
N MET A 219 2.49 0.39 10.82
CA MET A 219 1.11 0.10 10.42
C MET A 219 0.17 1.28 10.65
N GLY A 220 0.32 1.96 11.80
CA GLY A 220 -0.40 3.18 12.17
C GLY A 220 -0.13 4.38 11.25
N SER A 221 0.98 4.37 10.51
CA SER A 221 1.40 5.48 9.65
C SER A 221 0.81 5.41 8.25
N ARG A 222 0.76 6.55 7.53
CA ARG A 222 0.40 6.61 6.10
C ARG A 222 1.26 5.74 5.20
N LYS A 223 2.48 5.40 5.62
CA LYS A 223 3.45 4.67 4.80
C LYS A 223 3.07 3.20 4.61
N SER A 224 2.33 2.61 5.56
CA SER A 224 1.93 1.21 5.47
C SER A 224 0.88 0.97 4.40
N GLY A 225 -0.01 1.95 4.18
CA GLY A 225 -1.21 1.81 3.36
C GLY A 225 -2.25 0.84 3.95
N LEU A 226 -2.11 0.41 5.21
CA LEU A 226 -3.00 -0.59 5.81
C LEU A 226 -4.46 -0.12 5.81
N TYR A 227 -4.74 1.06 6.38
CA TYR A 227 -6.11 1.54 6.55
C TYR A 227 -6.85 1.78 5.23
N ILE A 228 -6.17 2.29 4.20
CA ILE A 228 -6.78 2.43 2.86
C ILE A 228 -7.06 1.05 2.23
N CYS A 229 -6.22 0.05 2.48
CA CYS A 229 -6.45 -1.31 2.01
C CYS A 229 -7.63 -1.97 2.74
N VAL A 230 -7.73 -1.79 4.07
CA VAL A 230 -8.87 -2.22 4.89
C VAL A 230 -10.16 -1.55 4.42
N LYS A 231 -10.15 -0.22 4.17
CA LYS A 231 -11.28 0.51 3.59
C LYS A 231 -11.75 -0.13 2.29
N ARG A 232 -10.81 -0.37 1.36
CA ARG A 232 -11.15 -0.96 0.05
C ARG A 232 -11.72 -2.37 0.19
N TYR A 233 -11.14 -3.20 1.07
CA TYR A 233 -11.64 -4.54 1.32
C TYR A 233 -13.06 -4.53 1.90
N ILE A 234 -13.30 -3.79 2.98
CA ILE A 234 -14.64 -3.73 3.60
C ILE A 234 -15.66 -3.08 2.67
N TYR A 235 -15.23 -2.11 1.86
CA TYR A 235 -16.09 -1.52 0.84
C TYR A 235 -16.50 -2.51 -0.25
N ASN A 236 -15.64 -3.49 -0.55
CA ASN A 236 -15.92 -4.56 -1.51
C ASN A 236 -16.59 -5.78 -0.88
N LEU A 237 -16.64 -5.90 0.46
CA LEU A 237 -17.52 -6.85 1.13
C LEU A 237 -18.97 -6.48 0.78
N ASP A 238 -19.57 -7.24 -0.13
CA ASP A 238 -20.99 -7.10 -0.44
C ASP A 238 -21.82 -7.29 0.85
N ILE A 239 -23.02 -6.72 0.88
CA ILE A 239 -24.02 -6.91 1.95
C ILE A 239 -24.59 -8.36 1.94
N HIS A 240 -23.90 -9.28 1.26
CA HIS A 240 -24.30 -10.65 0.96
C HIS A 240 -23.81 -11.67 2.01
N PHE A 241 -23.91 -11.35 3.30
CA PHE A 241 -23.89 -12.42 4.33
C PHE A 241 -25.12 -13.35 4.24
N SER A 242 -26.00 -13.19 3.23
CA SER A 242 -27.22 -13.96 3.04
C SER A 242 -27.27 -14.84 1.78
N SER A 243 -26.22 -14.92 0.95
CA SER A 243 -26.28 -15.74 -0.28
C SER A 243 -25.40 -16.98 -0.19
N GLN A 244 -26.06 -18.14 -0.25
CA GLN A 244 -25.50 -19.48 -0.27
C GLN A 244 -24.29 -19.62 -1.20
N ASN A 245 -23.08 -19.68 -0.65
CA ASN A 245 -21.93 -20.34 -1.25
C ASN A 245 -21.12 -21.00 -0.12
N SER A 246 -20.55 -22.16 -0.41
CA SER A 246 -19.94 -23.16 0.49
C SER A 246 -19.48 -22.69 1.89
N VAL A 247 -19.80 -23.47 2.93
CA VAL A 247 -19.40 -23.28 4.34
C VAL A 247 -17.90 -23.00 4.53
N VAL A 248 -17.03 -23.52 3.66
CA VAL A 248 -15.57 -23.31 3.72
C VAL A 248 -15.16 -21.88 3.33
N GLN A 249 -15.86 -21.25 2.40
CA GLN A 249 -15.57 -19.86 1.99
C GLN A 249 -15.99 -18.85 3.06
N THR A 250 -17.07 -19.13 3.80
CA THR A 250 -17.50 -18.25 4.90
C THR A 250 -16.47 -18.17 6.03
N ASP A 251 -15.78 -19.27 6.34
CA ASP A 251 -14.77 -19.30 7.41
C ASP A 251 -13.51 -18.51 7.05
N ASP A 252 -13.03 -18.65 5.80
CA ASP A 252 -11.86 -17.89 5.33
C ASP A 252 -12.15 -16.38 5.20
N ILE A 253 -13.33 -16.00 4.71
CA ILE A 253 -13.75 -14.59 4.64
C ILE A 253 -13.89 -14.00 6.05
N PHE A 254 -14.47 -14.75 6.99
CA PHE A 254 -14.54 -14.33 8.38
C PHE A 254 -13.14 -14.15 8.98
N LEU A 255 -12.23 -15.10 8.76
CA LEU A 255 -10.84 -15.02 9.20
C LEU A 255 -10.13 -13.78 8.62
N ILE A 256 -10.28 -13.51 7.32
CA ILE A 256 -9.70 -12.35 6.66
C ILE A 256 -10.24 -11.06 7.28
N THR A 257 -11.55 -10.98 7.46
CA THR A 257 -12.23 -9.81 8.05
C THR A 257 -11.78 -9.59 9.49
N ALA A 258 -11.82 -10.63 10.32
CA ALA A 258 -11.38 -10.57 11.72
C ALA A 258 -9.90 -10.16 11.83
N SER A 259 -9.05 -10.67 10.95
CA SER A 259 -7.63 -10.32 10.91
C SER A 259 -7.42 -8.87 10.47
N ALA A 260 -8.11 -8.40 9.43
CA ALA A 260 -8.04 -7.02 8.96
C ALA A 260 -8.46 -6.02 10.06
N ILE A 261 -9.56 -6.31 10.77
CA ILE A 261 -10.00 -5.50 11.91
C ILE A 261 -9.00 -5.57 13.07
N THR A 262 -8.50 -6.76 13.40
CA THR A 262 -7.49 -6.94 14.45
C THR A 262 -6.23 -6.12 14.17
N LEU A 263 -5.75 -6.11 12.92
CA LEU A 263 -4.59 -5.33 12.50
C LEU A 263 -4.88 -3.81 12.54
N ALA A 264 -6.07 -3.38 12.15
CA ALA A 264 -6.49 -1.97 12.22
C ALA A 264 -6.60 -1.45 13.66
N LEU A 265 -6.99 -2.33 14.59
CA LEU A 265 -7.14 -2.05 16.02
C LEU A 265 -5.85 -2.21 16.83
N ARG A 266 -4.84 -2.90 16.30
CA ARG A 266 -3.57 -3.22 16.99
C ARG A 266 -2.88 -2.00 17.61
N PRO A 267 -2.77 -0.83 16.94
CA PRO A 267 -2.15 0.35 17.55
C PRO A 267 -2.87 0.83 18.82
N PHE A 268 -4.20 0.73 18.85
CA PHE A 268 -4.99 1.13 20.02
C PHE A 268 -4.78 0.17 21.18
N HIS A 269 -4.75 -1.15 20.93
CA HIS A 269 -4.50 -2.13 22.00
C HIS A 269 -3.11 -1.96 22.63
N MET A 270 -2.08 -1.68 21.82
CA MET A 270 -0.71 -1.49 22.33
C MET A 270 -0.55 -0.19 23.13
N ALA A 271 -1.16 0.91 22.69
CA ALA A 271 -1.06 2.18 23.41
C ALA A 271 -1.69 2.10 24.81
N ASN A 272 -2.73 1.29 25.02
CA ASN A 272 -3.36 1.12 26.33
C ASN A 272 -2.56 0.24 27.29
N SER A 273 -1.78 -0.73 26.77
CA SER A 273 -0.90 -1.55 27.60
C SER A 273 0.36 -0.79 28.10
N ASP A 274 0.71 0.31 27.43
CA ASP A 274 1.98 1.02 27.62
C ASP A 274 1.92 2.28 28.49
N ALA A 275 0.82 2.50 29.23
CA ALA A 275 0.64 3.70 30.08
C ALA A 275 1.77 3.93 31.11
N ASN A 276 2.66 2.95 31.33
CA ASN A 276 3.75 2.99 32.30
C ASN A 276 5.18 3.07 31.70
N TYR A 277 5.37 3.22 30.38
CA TYR A 277 6.72 3.25 29.76
C TYR A 277 7.07 4.59 29.08
N PRO A 278 8.28 5.16 29.30
CA PRO A 278 8.70 6.41 28.68
C PRO A 278 9.07 6.19 27.21
N GLY A 279 8.09 6.34 26.33
CA GLY A 279 8.22 6.16 24.89
C GLY A 279 6.85 5.99 24.22
N SER A 280 5.87 6.80 24.65
CA SER A 280 4.47 6.68 24.22
C SER A 280 4.38 6.59 22.70
N MET A 281 3.89 5.46 22.20
CA MET A 281 3.58 5.26 20.80
C MET A 281 2.71 6.42 20.30
N ASP A 282 3.08 7.04 19.17
CA ASP A 282 2.28 8.11 18.56
C ASP A 282 0.96 7.54 18.01
N LEU A 283 0.00 7.37 18.91
CA LEU A 283 -1.34 6.89 18.62
C LEU A 283 -2.12 7.89 17.73
N HIS A 284 -1.69 9.16 17.68
CA HIS A 284 -2.37 10.17 16.87
C HIS A 284 -2.34 9.83 15.38
N CYS A 285 -1.21 9.33 14.87
CA CYS A 285 -1.13 8.91 13.47
C CYS A 285 -2.15 7.81 13.15
N ALA A 286 -2.20 6.76 13.98
CA ALA A 286 -3.14 5.64 13.80
C ALA A 286 -4.60 6.09 13.95
N ALA A 287 -4.90 6.93 14.94
CA ALA A 287 -6.23 7.47 15.17
C ALA A 287 -6.73 8.31 13.98
N VAL A 288 -5.87 9.16 13.40
CA VAL A 288 -6.19 9.94 12.19
C VAL A 288 -6.46 9.01 11.01
N GLN A 289 -5.61 8.01 10.78
CA GLN A 289 -5.82 7.07 9.67
C GLN A 289 -7.09 6.23 9.85
N TYR A 290 -7.36 5.75 11.06
CA TYR A 290 -8.58 5.02 11.39
C TYR A 290 -9.83 5.88 11.14
N PHE A 291 -9.82 7.14 11.58
CA PHE A 291 -10.92 8.06 11.35
C PHE A 291 -11.15 8.32 9.86
N LEU A 292 -10.09 8.60 9.11
CA LEU A 292 -10.17 8.93 7.69
C LEU A 292 -10.63 7.75 6.83
N PHE A 293 -10.19 6.54 7.13
CA PHE A 293 -10.37 5.40 6.22
C PHE A 293 -11.36 4.35 6.72
N VAL A 294 -11.44 4.10 8.02
CA VAL A 294 -12.36 3.08 8.57
C VAL A 294 -13.71 3.70 8.90
N LEU A 295 -13.74 4.80 9.64
CA LEU A 295 -15.00 5.43 10.03
C LEU A 295 -15.75 6.06 8.85
N THR A 296 -15.11 6.32 7.71
CA THR A 296 -15.77 6.79 6.49
C THR A 296 -16.36 5.69 5.61
N ILE A 297 -16.25 4.41 6.01
CA ILE A 297 -16.81 3.30 5.24
C ILE A 297 -18.35 3.37 5.32
N PRO A 298 -19.06 3.45 4.17
CA PRO A 298 -20.51 3.44 4.18
C PRO A 298 -21.06 2.17 4.84
N TRP A 299 -22.01 2.33 5.76
CA TRP A 299 -22.69 1.21 6.43
C TRP A 299 -21.73 0.24 7.15
N LEU A 300 -20.67 0.76 7.79
CA LEU A 300 -19.61 -0.06 8.40
C LEU A 300 -20.16 -1.17 9.31
N ALA A 301 -21.10 -0.83 10.19
CA ALA A 301 -21.67 -1.80 11.13
C ALA A 301 -22.44 -2.94 10.44
N GLN A 302 -23.08 -2.67 9.30
CA GLN A 302 -23.84 -3.67 8.54
C GLN A 302 -22.96 -4.56 7.66
N ARG A 303 -21.77 -4.06 7.28
CA ARG A 303 -20.80 -4.80 6.46
C ARG A 303 -19.89 -5.72 7.25
N LEU A 304 -19.92 -5.63 8.58
CA LEU A 304 -19.05 -6.42 9.44
C LEU A 304 -19.85 -7.49 10.19
N PRO A 305 -19.25 -8.67 10.43
CA PRO A 305 -19.81 -9.66 11.34
C PRO A 305 -20.08 -9.05 12.72
N VAL A 306 -21.28 -9.32 13.26
CA VAL A 306 -21.75 -8.77 14.55
C VAL A 306 -20.76 -9.03 15.70
N VAL A 307 -20.06 -10.17 15.66
CA VAL A 307 -19.05 -10.58 16.65
C VAL A 307 -17.85 -9.61 16.73
N LEU A 308 -17.54 -8.88 15.65
CA LEU A 308 -16.42 -7.93 15.60
C LEU A 308 -16.82 -6.51 16.02
N LEU A 309 -18.12 -6.20 16.06
CA LEU A 309 -18.60 -4.86 16.40
C LEU A 309 -18.20 -4.42 17.83
N PRO A 310 -18.27 -5.25 18.87
CA PRO A 310 -17.87 -4.86 20.23
C PRO A 310 -16.43 -4.31 20.30
N ALA A 311 -15.51 -4.87 19.52
CA ALA A 311 -14.12 -4.41 19.48
C ALA A 311 -13.99 -2.98 18.92
N LEU A 312 -14.83 -2.61 17.94
CA LEU A 312 -14.87 -1.26 17.36
C LEU A 312 -15.59 -0.25 18.26
N LYS A 313 -16.56 -0.73 19.05
CA LYS A 313 -17.33 0.08 20.02
C LYS A 313 -16.53 0.43 21.28
N HIS A 314 -15.44 -0.29 21.55
CA HIS A 314 -14.68 -0.11 22.78
C HIS A 314 -14.12 1.31 22.94
N GLU A 315 -14.26 1.88 24.14
CA GLU A 315 -13.86 3.28 24.44
C GLU A 315 -12.40 3.55 24.07
N SER A 316 -11.53 2.55 24.27
CA SER A 316 -10.10 2.65 24.00
C SER A 316 -9.75 2.84 22.52
N VAL A 317 -10.70 2.61 21.61
CA VAL A 317 -10.58 2.84 20.17
C VAL A 317 -11.22 4.17 19.78
N LEU A 318 -12.45 4.42 20.24
CA LEU A 318 -13.21 5.62 19.88
C LEU A 318 -12.65 6.90 20.54
N SER A 319 -12.25 6.84 21.81
CA SER A 319 -11.77 8.01 22.55
C SER A 319 -10.51 8.64 21.92
N PRO A 320 -9.46 7.88 21.55
CA PRO A 320 -8.32 8.44 20.83
C PRO A 320 -8.68 9.05 19.46
N CYS A 321 -9.64 8.44 18.74
CA CYS A 321 -10.11 8.96 17.46
C CYS A 321 -10.85 10.30 17.61
N LEU A 322 -11.72 10.41 18.61
CA LEU A 322 -12.43 11.66 18.92
C LEU A 322 -11.47 12.75 19.40
N ARG A 323 -10.49 12.41 20.25
CA ARG A 323 -9.45 13.36 20.66
C ARG A 323 -8.64 13.84 19.45
N ALA A 324 -8.23 12.94 18.56
CA ALA A 324 -7.53 13.31 17.34
C ALA A 324 -8.39 14.20 16.42
N LEU A 325 -9.69 13.94 16.31
CA LEU A 325 -10.62 14.78 15.58
C LEU A 325 -10.71 16.20 16.16
N VAL A 326 -10.80 16.34 17.48
CA VAL A 326 -10.86 17.66 18.14
C VAL A 326 -9.58 18.45 17.89
N ILE A 327 -8.42 17.79 17.96
CA ILE A 327 -7.11 18.45 17.79
C ILE A 327 -6.81 18.78 16.32
N LEU A 328 -7.17 17.90 15.38
CA LEU A 328 -6.76 17.97 13.97
C LEU A 328 -7.93 18.17 13.00
N LYS A 329 -9.04 18.74 13.49
CA LYS A 329 -10.30 18.91 12.73
C LYS A 329 -10.07 19.43 11.32
N GLU A 330 -9.37 20.55 11.16
CA GLU A 330 -9.16 21.20 9.86
C GLU A 330 -8.36 20.30 8.91
N LYS A 331 -7.29 19.68 9.41
CA LYS A 331 -6.45 18.77 8.62
C LYS A 331 -7.22 17.54 8.16
N ILE A 332 -8.02 16.95 9.05
CA ILE A 332 -8.84 15.77 8.74
C ILE A 332 -9.90 16.12 7.70
N LEU A 333 -10.61 17.24 7.87
CA LEU A 333 -11.64 17.68 6.92
C LEU A 333 -11.06 18.00 5.54
N MET A 334 -9.89 18.65 5.47
CA MET A 334 -9.17 18.89 4.22
C MET A 334 -8.84 17.56 3.53
N GLU A 335 -8.27 16.60 4.25
CA GLU A 335 -7.90 15.30 3.67
C GLU A 335 -9.11 14.47 3.22
N MET A 336 -10.25 14.57 3.92
CA MET A 336 -11.50 13.94 3.48
C MET A 336 -12.01 14.55 2.17
N SER A 337 -11.89 15.87 2.01
CA SER A 337 -12.31 16.55 0.78
C SER A 337 -11.44 16.19 -0.42
N GLU A 338 -10.12 16.07 -0.24
CA GLU A 338 -9.19 15.59 -1.28
C GLU A 338 -9.47 14.13 -1.67
N MET A 339 -9.91 13.30 -0.72
CA MET A 339 -10.22 11.90 -0.97
C MET A 339 -11.52 11.70 -1.77
N ASP A 340 -12.52 12.57 -1.60
CA ASP A 340 -13.78 12.52 -2.35
C ASP A 340 -13.59 12.78 -3.86
N GLU A 341 -12.52 13.49 -4.26
CA GLU A 341 -12.14 13.65 -5.67
C GLU A 341 -11.44 12.40 -6.26
N SER A 342 -10.99 11.48 -5.40
CA SER A 342 -10.12 10.35 -5.77
C SER A 342 -10.87 9.01 -5.89
N LYS A 343 -11.58 8.79 -7.00
CA LYS A 343 -11.91 7.46 -7.62
C LYS A 343 -12.39 6.29 -6.72
N ILE A 344 -12.86 6.49 -5.50
CA ILE A 344 -13.60 5.49 -4.73
C ILE A 344 -15.07 5.84 -4.93
N PRO A 345 -15.86 5.03 -5.66
CA PRO A 345 -17.24 5.36 -5.96
C PRO A 345 -18.08 5.27 -4.69
N CYS A 346 -18.11 6.32 -3.87
CA CYS A 346 -19.02 6.38 -2.73
C CYS A 346 -20.46 6.52 -3.26
N PRO A 347 -21.45 5.79 -2.74
CA PRO A 347 -22.85 6.06 -3.07
C PRO A 347 -23.15 7.54 -2.77
N LYS A 348 -23.69 8.26 -3.77
CA LYS A 348 -23.98 9.71 -3.76
C LYS A 348 -24.94 10.20 -2.65
N VAL A 349 -25.27 9.36 -1.69
CA VAL A 349 -26.28 9.60 -0.65
C VAL A 349 -25.72 10.44 0.49
N MET A 350 -24.43 10.32 0.83
CA MET A 350 -23.84 11.01 1.98
C MET A 350 -22.32 11.24 1.77
N SER A 351 -21.81 12.40 2.18
CA SER A 351 -20.38 12.74 2.09
C SER A 351 -19.53 11.91 3.07
N GLN A 352 -18.21 11.81 2.84
CA GLN A 352 -17.31 11.10 3.75
C GLN A 352 -17.38 11.58 5.22
N PRO A 353 -17.42 12.90 5.51
CA PRO A 353 -17.65 13.39 6.87
C PRO A 353 -19.00 12.95 7.44
N GLY A 354 -20.03 12.87 6.60
CA GLY A 354 -21.34 12.35 7.00
C GLY A 354 -21.26 10.89 7.44
N TRP A 355 -20.65 10.02 6.62
CA TRP A 355 -20.46 8.62 6.98
C TRP A 355 -19.64 8.43 8.26
N ALA A 356 -18.58 9.23 8.44
CA ALA A 356 -17.80 9.23 9.68
C ALA A 356 -18.66 9.52 10.91
N LEU A 357 -19.49 10.56 10.86
CA LEU A 357 -20.38 10.91 11.96
C LEU A 357 -21.44 9.83 12.21
N ALA A 358 -22.08 9.31 11.16
CA ALA A 358 -23.08 8.26 11.28
C ALA A 358 -22.50 6.99 11.92
N ASN A 359 -21.30 6.57 11.49
CA ASN A 359 -20.63 5.41 12.06
C ASN A 359 -20.18 5.65 13.50
N VAL A 360 -19.71 6.85 13.85
CA VAL A 360 -19.39 7.19 15.26
C VAL A 360 -20.63 7.11 16.12
N ILE A 361 -21.76 7.67 15.67
CA ILE A 361 -23.03 7.61 16.40
C ILE A 361 -23.46 6.15 16.56
N CYS A 362 -23.52 5.37 15.47
CA CYS A 362 -23.92 3.96 15.50
C CYS A 362 -23.04 3.12 16.42
N LEU A 363 -21.72 3.32 16.39
CA LEU A 363 -20.80 2.60 17.30
C LEU A 363 -20.97 3.03 18.76
N ALA A 364 -21.28 4.32 19.02
CA ALA A 364 -21.45 4.84 20.38
C ALA A 364 -22.84 4.52 20.99
N THR A 365 -23.91 4.50 20.19
CA THR A 365 -25.29 4.32 20.68
C THR A 365 -25.70 2.85 20.82
N GLY A 366 -24.87 1.92 20.36
CA GLY A 366 -25.06 0.50 20.64
C GLY A 366 -26.09 -0.22 19.77
N GLU A 367 -26.80 0.51 18.89
CA GLU A 367 -27.74 -0.06 17.90
C GLU A 367 -27.04 -0.94 16.85
#